data_AF-A0A357VRP2-F1
#
_entry.id   AF-A0A357VRP2-F1
#
_cell.length_a   1.000
_cell.length_b   1.000
_cell.length_c   1.000
_cell.angle_alpha   90.00
_cell.angle_beta   90.00
_cell.angle_gamma   90.00
#
_symmetry.space_group_name_H-M   'P 1'
#
loop_
_entity.id
_entity.type
_entity.pdbx_description
1 polymer ?
#
loop_
_entity_poly.entity_id
_entity_poly.type
_entity_poly.pdbx_seq_one_letter_code
_entity_poly.pdbx_strand_id
1 'polypeptide(L)' 'RVLSDLDERGKEENYLSCSPKTQAEIVVPIFAKNGNIVGEIDIDSHEKAPFDQDDRSFLEAIAKLLSERFW' A
#
# COMPACT_ATOMS: atom_id res chain seq x y z
N ARG A 1 -2.66 3.08 2.47
CA ARG A 1 -3.28 4.02 1.53
C ARG A 1 -3.69 3.23 0.31
N VAL A 2 -4.93 3.37 -0.15
CA VAL A 2 -5.39 2.74 -1.39
C VAL A 2 -5.57 3.88 -2.37
N LEU A 3 -4.74 3.91 -3.42
CA LEU A 3 -4.79 4.92 -4.45
C LEU A 3 -5.20 4.19 -5.73
N SER A 4 -6.50 4.15 -5.96
CA SER A 4 -7.11 3.40 -7.06
C SER A 4 -6.84 4.05 -8.43
N ASP A 5 -6.44 5.32 -8.48
CA ASP A 5 -6.14 6.02 -9.73
C ASP A 5 -4.92 6.95 -9.61
N LEU A 6 -4.08 6.96 -10.65
CA LEU A 6 -2.98 7.94 -10.82
C LEU A 6 -3.45 9.40 -10.73
N ASP A 7 -4.65 9.69 -11.20
CA ASP A 7 -5.18 11.07 -11.24
C ASP A 7 -5.40 11.63 -9.83
N GLU A 8 -5.64 10.77 -8.83
CA GLU A 8 -5.79 11.14 -7.44
C GLU A 8 -4.42 11.38 -6.75
N ARG A 9 -3.34 10.81 -7.30
CA ARG A 9 -1.96 10.93 -6.79
C ARG A 9 -1.27 12.26 -7.11
N GLY A 10 -1.66 12.95 -8.18
CA GLY A 10 -1.11 14.28 -8.52
C GLY A 10 -1.37 15.36 -7.47
N LYS A 11 -2.18 15.07 -6.44
CA LYS A 11 -2.44 15.93 -5.28
C LYS A 11 -1.56 15.60 -4.07
N GLU A 12 -0.79 14.51 -4.09
CA GLU A 12 0.11 14.13 -3.00
C GLU A 12 1.56 14.52 -3.34
N GLU A 13 2.11 15.50 -2.61
CA GLU A 13 3.43 16.09 -2.87
C GLU A 13 4.62 15.12 -2.70
N ASN A 14 4.40 13.92 -2.16
CA ASN A 14 5.45 12.93 -1.84
C ASN A 14 5.41 11.67 -2.71
N TYR A 15 4.71 11.68 -3.84
CA TYR A 15 4.65 10.53 -4.74
C TYR A 15 5.94 10.39 -5.58
N LEU A 16 6.69 9.32 -5.35
CA LEU A 16 7.82 8.89 -6.20
C LEU A 16 7.41 7.65 -6.99
N SER A 17 7.02 7.84 -8.25
CA SER A 17 6.71 6.72 -9.14
C SER A 17 7.96 5.90 -9.48
N CYS A 18 7.92 4.59 -9.22
CA CYS A 18 8.96 3.65 -9.65
C CYS A 18 8.86 3.24 -11.14
N SER A 19 7.74 3.53 -11.81
CA SER A 19 7.54 3.21 -13.24
C SER A 19 6.47 4.09 -13.90
N PRO A 20 6.73 4.64 -15.10
CA PRO A 20 5.76 5.47 -15.82
C PRO A 20 4.50 4.72 -16.29
N LYS A 21 4.42 3.40 -16.06
CA LYS A 21 3.26 2.56 -16.42
C LYS A 21 2.35 2.20 -15.23
N THR A 22 2.74 2.51 -13.99
CA THR A 22 1.88 2.25 -12.82
C THR A 22 0.62 3.09 -12.95
N GLN A 23 -0.58 2.49 -12.94
CA GLN A 23 -1.87 3.17 -12.99
C GLN A 23 -2.59 3.22 -11.63
N ALA A 24 -2.28 2.31 -10.72
CA ALA A 24 -2.80 2.30 -9.34
C ALA A 24 -1.76 1.73 -8.36
N GLU A 25 -1.95 1.96 -7.07
CA GLU A 25 -1.05 1.50 -6.01
C GLU A 25 -1.79 1.30 -4.68
N ILE A 26 -1.39 0.29 -3.92
CA ILE A 26 -1.83 0.07 -2.56
C ILE A 26 -0.63 -0.12 -1.64
N VAL A 27 -0.53 0.75 -0.63
CA VAL A 27 0.53 0.73 0.37
C VAL A 27 -0.05 0.41 1.74
N VAL A 28 0.39 -0.65 2.40
CA VAL A 28 -0.07 -1.04 3.74
C VAL A 28 1.11 -1.02 4.72
N PRO A 29 1.15 -0.10 5.69
CA PRO A 29 2.23 -0.03 6.66
C PRO A 29 2.20 -1.23 7.61
N ILE A 30 3.39 -1.70 7.99
CA ILE A 30 3.59 -2.73 9.01
C ILE A 30 4.04 -2.01 10.29
N PHE A 31 3.26 -2.17 11.35
CA PHE A 31 3.56 -1.62 12.67
C PHE A 31 4.13 -2.72 13.57
N ALA A 32 5.21 -2.44 14.28
CA ALA A 32 5.68 -3.26 15.39
C ALA A 32 4.71 -3.21 16.58
N LYS A 33 4.88 -4.13 17.54
CA LYS A 33 4.03 -4.19 18.74
C LYS A 33 4.06 -2.91 19.59
N ASN A 34 5.14 -2.12 19.48
CA ASN A 34 5.30 -0.83 20.16
C ASN A 34 4.68 0.35 19.41
N GLY A 35 4.03 0.11 18.27
CA GLY A 35 3.39 1.14 17.44
C GLY A 35 4.32 1.83 16.44
N ASN A 36 5.61 1.49 16.39
CA ASN A 36 6.52 2.05 15.39
C ASN A 36 6.29 1.41 14.02
N ILE A 37 6.39 2.20 12.94
CA ILE A 37 6.42 1.67 11.58
C ILE A 37 7.77 0.99 11.35
N VAL A 38 7.74 -0.25 10.87
CA VAL A 38 8.94 -1.08 10.64
C VAL A 38 9.08 -1.57 9.21
N GLY A 39 8.07 -1.30 8.38
CA GLY A 39 8.07 -1.61 6.96
C GLY A 39 6.72 -1.28 6.32
N GLU A 40 6.57 -1.64 5.06
CA GLU A 40 5.33 -1.52 4.31
C GLU A 40 5.21 -2.63 3.26
N ILE A 41 3.97 -2.96 2.91
CA ILE A 41 3.63 -3.74 1.72
C ILE A 41 3.27 -2.72 0.65
N ASP A 42 4.04 -2.70 -0.43
CA ASP A 42 3.85 -1.79 -1.57
C ASP A 42 3.57 -2.61 -2.83
N ILE A 43 2.44 -2.34 -3.48
CA ILE A 43 1.98 -3.06 -4.68
C ILE A 43 1.51 -2.05 -5.73
N ASP A 44 2.24 -2.01 -6.84
CA ASP A 44 1.85 -1.31 -8.07
C ASP A 44 0.95 -2.18 -8.96
N SER A 45 0.07 -1.53 -9.72
CA SER A 45 -0.65 -2.15 -10.83
C SER A 45 -0.61 -1.28 -12.08
N HIS A 46 -0.62 -1.91 -13.24
CA HIS A 46 -0.75 -1.26 -14.55
C HIS A 46 -2.19 -1.03 -14.99
N GLU A 47 -3.17 -1.50 -14.20
CA GLU A 47 -4.60 -1.32 -14.45
C GLU A 47 -5.17 -0.21 -13.56
N LYS A 48 -6.26 0.43 -14.01
CA LYS A 48 -7.01 1.43 -13.22
C LYS A 48 -7.93 0.75 -12.22
N ALA A 49 -8.03 1.32 -11.02
CA ALA A 49 -8.84 0.84 -9.90
C ALA A 49 -8.80 -0.70 -9.67
N PRO A 50 -7.62 -1.33 -9.62
CA PRO A 50 -7.50 -2.79 -9.51
C PRO A 50 -7.59 -3.29 -8.06
N PHE A 51 -7.61 -2.36 -7.09
CA PHE A 51 -7.66 -2.68 -5.68
C PHE A 51 -8.99 -2.24 -5.10
N ASP A 52 -9.63 -3.13 -4.36
CA ASP A 52 -10.86 -2.83 -3.63
C ASP A 52 -10.68 -2.97 -2.11
N GLN A 53 -11.81 -3.00 -1.39
CA GLN A 53 -11.82 -3.09 0.06
C GLN A 53 -11.40 -4.48 0.56
N ASP A 54 -11.64 -5.54 -0.20
CA ASP A 54 -11.26 -6.90 0.17
C ASP A 54 -9.75 -7.07 0.03
N ASP A 55 -9.15 -6.52 -1.03
CA ASP A 55 -7.69 -6.45 -1.18
C ASP A 55 -7.03 -5.73 0.00
N ARG A 56 -7.57 -4.56 0.38
CA ARG A 56 -7.09 -3.79 1.53
C ARG A 56 -7.15 -4.61 2.82
N SER A 57 -8.29 -5.25 3.07
CA SER A 57 -8.52 -6.02 4.30
C SER A 57 -7.60 -7.25 4.36
N PHE A 58 -7.38 -7.89 3.22
CA PHE A 58 -6.46 -9.01 3.08
C PHE A 58 -5.00 -8.61 3.34
N LEU A 59 -4.54 -7.51 2.73
CA LEU A 59 -3.18 -7.01 2.92
C LEU A 59 -2.95 -6.52 4.36
N GLU A 60 -3.94 -5.92 5.01
CA GLU A 60 -3.86 -5.58 6.44
C GLU A 60 -3.74 -6.81 7.34
N ALA A 61 -4.43 -7.90 7.01
CA ALA A 61 -4.28 -9.17 7.72
C ALA A 61 -2.86 -9.73 7.55
N ILE A 62 -2.29 -9.67 6.34
CA ILE A 62 -0.89 -10.06 6.09
C ILE A 62 0.07 -9.17 6.88
N ALA A 63 -0.11 -7.85 6.86
CA ALA A 63 0.74 -6.92 7.61
C ALA A 63 0.72 -7.23 9.12
N LYS A 64 -0.45 -7.61 9.66
CA LYS A 64 -0.56 -8.06 11.06
C LYS A 64 0.19 -9.37 11.32
N LEU A 65 0.09 -10.36 10.44
CA LEU A 65 0.84 -11.62 10.57
C LEU A 65 2.36 -11.39 10.51
N LEU A 66 2.80 -10.51 9.62
CA LEU A 66 4.19 -10.10 9.49
C LEU A 66 4.68 -9.40 10.78
N SER A 67 3.90 -8.44 11.29
CA SER A 67 4.13 -7.79 12.59
C SER A 67 4.30 -8.82 13.70
N GLU A 68 3.33 -9.72 13.88
CA GLU A 68 3.36 -10.74 14.94
C GLU A 68 4.59 -11.64 14.88
N ARG A 69 5.05 -11.96 13.66
CA ARG A 69 6.15 -12.89 13.40
C ARG A 69 7.54 -12.29 13.63
N PHE A 70 7.75 -11.03 13.23
CA PHE A 70 9.10 -10.45 13.15
C PHE A 70 9.30 -9.18 13.99
N TRP A 71 8.24 -8.54 14.48
CA TRP A 71 8.28 -7.25 15.21
C TRP A 71 7.33 -7.20 16.42
#